data_AF-A0AA41E9G3-F1
#
_entry.id   AF-A0AA41E9G3-F1
#
_cell.length_a   1.000
_cell.length_b   1.000
_cell.length_c   1.000
_cell.angle_alpha   90.00
_cell.angle_beta   90.00
_cell.angle_gamma   90.00
#
_symmetry.space_group_name_H-M   'P 1'
#
loop_
_entity.id
_entity.type
_entity.pdbx_description
1 polymer ?
#
loop_
_entity_poly.entity_id
_entity_poly.type
_entity_poly.pdbx_seq_one_letter_code
_entity_poly.pdbx_strand_id
1 'polypeptide(L)'
;MNSSFNEIHEQFGTFSFNDAPPAGSAEAAPAPPASSSSAHVEQPALASLAPRKSSGRLGGMAAQAGEKTSAGRTKLIMTKVAHLRNEGTLERLSPAEHAVVDGGFLLAKHVRAISICMDVMKAGCSFCHAGEWTLKKIALGAEAKGHDTLDKTLKPATMRAAFPHDSRYAIEAEHHGLFGHVASLDPARHSAHLVMGREAAALEFSTDEREEALFSEFVWTSGQRVEYPVDLDRMEESLEPLKRVPHWARLPLTGDYDLHDLFSVGGRPHSVPSNSGEESSLISAINAAISAADPELRPVNQSHMKLVKHGPQVNYVGFTLAEERDAPLNRSVAEPRFPVAMYVANSDWTIVNNREELDALYKKHNVAMKQSWTPRGSISFEGPDNNVTMTRRSSTATTGSDMPRRPSRANTVDLAE
;
A
#
# COMPACT_ATOMS: atom_id res chain seq x y z
N MET A 1 -18.62 -22.59 -6.82
CA MET A 1 -19.51 -21.75 -7.65
C MET A 1 -18.59 -20.78 -8.36
N ASN A 2 -18.32 -21.03 -9.65
CA ASN A 2 -17.34 -20.27 -10.41
C ASN A 2 -18.06 -19.05 -11.00
N SER A 3 -17.91 -17.89 -10.37
CA SER A 3 -18.19 -16.63 -11.04
C SER A 3 -17.22 -16.49 -12.21
N SER A 4 -17.72 -16.12 -13.38
CA SER A 4 -16.90 -16.02 -14.59
C SER A 4 -15.96 -14.81 -14.50
N PHE A 5 -14.81 -14.88 -15.17
CA PHE A 5 -13.82 -13.79 -15.27
C PHE A 5 -14.44 -12.42 -15.64
N ASN A 6 -15.52 -12.43 -16.44
CA ASN A 6 -16.25 -11.23 -16.82
C ASN A 6 -17.09 -10.61 -15.68
N GLU A 7 -17.62 -11.43 -14.76
CA GLU A 7 -18.43 -10.94 -13.62
C GLU A 7 -17.56 -10.22 -12.57
N ILE A 8 -16.31 -10.65 -12.40
CA ILE A 8 -15.33 -9.95 -11.56
C ILE A 8 -14.96 -8.61 -12.21
N HIS A 9 -14.78 -8.60 -13.53
CA HIS A 9 -14.38 -7.39 -14.26
C HIS A 9 -15.50 -6.33 -14.33
N GLU A 10 -16.77 -6.74 -14.39
CA GLU A 10 -17.93 -5.84 -14.30
C GLU A 10 -18.10 -5.23 -12.91
N GLN A 11 -17.84 -5.98 -11.83
CA GLN A 11 -17.88 -5.43 -10.46
C GLN A 11 -16.89 -4.28 -10.24
N PHE A 12 -15.77 -4.25 -10.96
CA PHE A 12 -14.80 -3.15 -10.91
C PHE A 12 -15.02 -2.05 -11.96
N GLY A 13 -15.91 -2.27 -12.93
CA GLY A 13 -16.21 -1.31 -14.00
C GLY A 13 -17.19 -0.20 -13.60
N THR A 14 -17.97 -0.38 -12.52
CA THR A 14 -19.06 0.53 -12.12
C THR A 14 -18.68 1.52 -11.01
N PHE A 15 -17.43 1.54 -10.55
CA PHE A 15 -16.98 2.52 -9.56
C PHE A 15 -16.62 3.84 -10.24
N SER A 16 -17.63 4.71 -10.36
CA SER A 16 -17.45 6.12 -10.71
C SER A 16 -16.90 6.88 -9.50
N PHE A 17 -15.72 7.48 -9.64
CA PHE A 17 -15.16 8.38 -8.64
C PHE A 17 -15.51 9.83 -9.04
N ASN A 18 -16.49 10.39 -8.33
CA ASN A 18 -16.95 11.79 -8.27
C ASN A 18 -17.93 12.30 -9.35
N ASP A 19 -19.18 12.44 -8.91
CA ASP A 19 -20.08 13.52 -9.31
C ASP A 19 -19.50 14.87 -8.83
N ALA A 20 -18.86 15.62 -9.73
CA ALA A 20 -18.66 17.05 -9.51
C ALA A 20 -19.99 17.78 -9.74
N PRO A 21 -20.45 18.67 -8.84
CA PRO A 21 -21.66 19.43 -9.07
C PRO A 21 -21.47 20.39 -10.26
N PRO A 22 -22.52 20.67 -11.05
CA PRO A 22 -22.42 21.53 -12.22
C PRO A 22 -22.06 22.96 -11.80
N ALA A 23 -21.17 23.58 -12.57
CA ALA A 23 -20.70 24.95 -12.38
C ALA A 23 -21.88 25.95 -12.46
N GLY A 24 -22.33 26.40 -11.29
CA GLY A 24 -23.22 27.55 -11.13
C GLY A 24 -22.39 28.79 -10.78
N SER A 25 -22.57 29.84 -11.58
CA SER A 25 -21.96 31.16 -11.50
C SER A 25 -22.20 31.84 -10.15
N ALA A 26 -21.13 32.11 -9.41
CA ALA A 26 -21.09 33.11 -8.36
C ALA A 26 -19.76 33.87 -8.43
N GLU A 27 -19.90 35.17 -8.68
CA GLU A 27 -18.87 36.18 -8.87
C GLU A 27 -18.12 36.41 -7.54
N ALA A 28 -16.81 36.16 -7.51
CA ALA A 28 -15.96 36.40 -6.35
C ALA A 28 -15.02 37.59 -6.60
N ALA A 29 -15.09 38.58 -5.69
CA ALA A 29 -14.31 39.81 -5.68
C ALA A 29 -12.79 39.59 -5.55
N PRO A 30 -11.94 40.51 -6.03
CA PRO A 30 -10.50 40.30 -6.14
C PRO A 30 -9.79 40.40 -4.79
N ALA A 31 -8.91 39.44 -4.50
CA ALA A 31 -7.98 39.48 -3.38
C ALA A 31 -6.75 40.34 -3.71
N PRO A 32 -6.19 41.11 -2.75
CA PRO A 32 -5.02 41.95 -2.97
C PRO A 32 -3.69 41.15 -2.95
N PRO A 33 -2.60 41.71 -3.52
CA PRO A 33 -1.37 40.97 -3.80
C PRO A 33 -0.52 40.73 -2.55
N ALA A 34 0.10 39.53 -2.48
CA ALA A 34 1.06 39.17 -1.46
C ALA A 34 2.41 39.89 -1.69
N SER A 35 2.80 40.74 -0.75
CA SER A 35 4.13 41.33 -0.67
C SER A 35 5.08 40.45 0.14
N SER A 36 6.23 40.18 -0.43
CA SER A 36 7.43 39.64 0.22
C SER A 36 7.98 40.58 1.31
N SER A 37 8.30 40.06 2.49
CA SER A 37 9.42 40.59 3.28
C SER A 37 9.87 39.58 4.35
N SER A 38 11.15 39.22 4.25
CA SER A 38 11.98 38.65 5.31
C SER A 38 12.08 39.59 6.51
N ALA A 39 11.92 39.05 7.73
CA ALA A 39 12.50 39.63 8.93
C ALA A 39 12.81 38.53 9.96
N HIS A 40 14.10 38.38 10.24
CA HIS A 40 14.61 37.68 11.42
C HIS A 40 14.03 38.33 12.69
N VAL A 41 13.48 37.51 13.59
CA VAL A 41 13.27 37.87 14.99
C VAL A 41 13.86 36.77 15.86
N GLU A 42 14.94 37.10 16.56
CA GLU A 42 15.54 36.30 17.60
C GLU A 42 14.57 36.16 18.79
N GLN A 43 14.50 34.96 19.38
CA GLN A 43 13.91 34.76 20.70
C GLN A 43 14.93 34.13 21.67
N PRO A 44 14.87 34.49 22.96
CA PRO A 44 15.96 34.29 23.91
C PRO A 44 15.99 32.90 24.54
N ALA A 45 17.20 32.51 24.96
CA ALA A 45 17.51 31.30 25.69
C ALA A 45 16.77 31.21 27.03
N LEU A 46 16.09 30.09 27.27
CA LEU A 46 15.66 29.66 28.60
C LEU A 46 16.34 28.33 28.96
N ALA A 47 16.95 28.37 30.14
CA ALA A 47 17.91 27.42 30.65
C ALA A 47 17.31 26.06 31.03
N SER A 48 18.10 25.04 30.70
CA SER A 48 18.30 23.75 31.39
C SER A 48 17.36 23.40 32.56
N LEU A 49 16.46 22.44 32.30
CA LEU A 49 16.03 21.48 33.31
C LEU A 49 16.54 20.09 32.90
N ALA A 50 17.33 19.49 33.78
CA ALA A 50 18.00 18.22 33.56
C ALA A 50 16.99 17.06 33.34
N PRO A 51 17.20 16.17 32.36
CA PRO A 51 16.37 14.99 32.20
C PRO A 51 16.59 14.02 33.35
N ARG A 52 15.48 13.62 34.00
CA ARG A 52 15.45 12.51 34.95
C ARG A 52 15.91 11.23 34.25
N LYS A 53 16.96 10.60 34.79
CA LYS A 53 17.44 9.27 34.40
C LYS A 53 16.34 8.24 34.62
N SER A 54 15.64 7.85 33.56
CA SER A 54 14.89 6.58 33.54
C SER A 54 15.88 5.43 33.34
N SER A 55 15.73 4.40 34.15
CA SER A 55 16.54 3.18 34.23
C SER A 55 16.59 2.41 32.89
N GLY A 56 17.49 2.80 32.00
CA GLY A 56 17.90 2.03 30.84
C GLY A 56 19.02 1.07 31.22
N ARG A 57 18.71 -0.16 31.64
CA ARG A 57 19.73 -1.21 31.74
C ARG A 57 19.28 -2.65 31.44
N LEU A 58 18.04 -2.86 30.98
CA LEU A 58 17.55 -4.20 30.58
C LEU A 58 17.03 -4.31 29.14
N GLY A 59 16.93 -3.21 28.37
CA GLY A 59 16.41 -3.24 27.00
C GLY A 59 17.42 -3.61 25.89
N GLY A 60 18.72 -3.39 26.12
CA GLY A 60 19.73 -3.53 25.07
C GLY A 60 20.05 -4.97 24.64
N MET A 61 19.98 -5.93 25.57
CA MET A 61 20.33 -7.33 25.26
C MET A 61 19.20 -8.08 24.53
N ALA A 62 17.93 -7.76 24.83
CA ALA A 62 16.78 -8.35 24.17
C ALA A 62 16.62 -7.86 22.72
N ALA A 63 16.87 -6.56 22.47
CA ALA A 63 16.86 -5.99 21.12
C ALA A 63 17.94 -6.62 20.22
N GLN A 64 19.17 -6.77 20.72
CA GLN A 64 20.26 -7.42 19.97
C GLN A 64 20.03 -8.92 19.73
N ALA A 65 19.36 -9.63 20.65
CA ALA A 65 18.98 -11.03 20.44
C ALA A 65 17.83 -11.17 19.43
N GLY A 66 16.85 -10.24 19.45
CA GLY A 66 15.77 -10.15 18.47
C GLY A 66 16.26 -9.85 17.06
N GLU A 67 17.21 -8.93 16.90
CA GLU A 67 17.80 -8.60 15.60
C GLU A 67 18.62 -9.77 15.02
N LYS A 68 19.42 -10.45 15.85
CA LYS A 68 20.19 -11.62 15.42
C LYS A 68 19.29 -12.77 14.98
N THR A 69 18.15 -12.97 15.65
CA THR A 69 17.16 -14.00 15.28
C THR A 69 16.38 -13.60 14.02
N SER A 70 16.04 -12.32 13.84
CA SER A 70 15.40 -11.80 12.63
C SER A 70 16.29 -11.95 11.40
N ALA A 71 17.56 -11.54 11.47
CA ALA A 71 18.52 -11.70 10.37
C ALA A 71 18.75 -13.18 10.01
N GLY A 72 18.83 -14.05 11.01
CA GLY A 72 18.93 -15.50 10.80
C GLY A 72 17.72 -16.09 10.09
N ARG A 73 16.50 -15.65 10.44
CA ARG A 73 15.26 -16.06 9.77
C ARG A 73 15.20 -15.55 8.33
N THR A 74 15.53 -14.29 8.08
CA THR A 74 15.57 -13.73 6.73
C THR A 74 16.55 -14.50 5.84
N LYS A 75 17.74 -14.83 6.35
CA LYS A 75 18.70 -15.68 5.63
C LYS A 75 18.12 -17.06 5.32
N LEU A 76 17.45 -17.70 6.28
CA LEU A 76 16.79 -18.98 6.07
C LEU A 76 15.71 -18.92 4.99
N ILE A 77 14.89 -17.86 5.00
CA ILE A 77 13.85 -17.62 3.98
C ILE A 77 14.49 -17.53 2.60
N MET A 78 15.49 -16.66 2.43
CA MET A 78 16.18 -16.49 1.15
C MET A 78 16.79 -17.80 0.65
N THR A 79 17.43 -18.58 1.54
CA THR A 79 17.99 -19.90 1.18
C THR A 79 16.92 -20.87 0.71
N LYS A 80 15.78 -20.97 1.42
CA LYS A 80 14.68 -21.86 1.05
C LYS A 80 14.05 -21.48 -0.29
N VAL A 81 13.80 -20.19 -0.51
CA VAL A 81 13.23 -19.69 -1.76
C VAL A 81 14.20 -19.92 -2.92
N ALA A 82 15.48 -19.58 -2.76
CA ALA A 82 16.49 -19.79 -3.79
C ALA A 82 16.66 -21.27 -4.16
N HIS A 83 16.57 -22.18 -3.17
CA HIS A 83 16.61 -23.62 -3.40
C HIS A 83 15.45 -24.08 -4.30
N LEU A 84 14.20 -23.76 -3.97
CA LEU A 84 13.04 -24.13 -4.78
C LEU A 84 13.06 -23.49 -6.17
N ARG A 85 13.57 -22.25 -6.27
CA ARG A 85 13.77 -21.59 -7.57
C ARG A 85 14.75 -22.38 -8.43
N ASN A 86 15.91 -22.76 -7.89
CA ASN A 86 16.93 -23.49 -8.62
C ASN A 86 16.47 -24.91 -9.01
N GLU A 87 15.55 -25.51 -8.25
CA GLU A 87 14.91 -26.78 -8.59
C GLU A 87 13.75 -26.66 -9.61
N GLY A 88 13.35 -25.44 -9.98
CA GLY A 88 12.19 -25.21 -10.83
C GLY A 88 10.86 -25.62 -10.19
N THR A 89 10.79 -25.63 -8.85
CA THR A 89 9.60 -26.02 -8.09
C THR A 89 8.88 -24.83 -7.48
N LEU A 90 9.48 -23.63 -7.46
CA LEU A 90 8.88 -22.42 -6.92
C LEU A 90 7.56 -22.03 -7.60
N GLU A 91 7.42 -22.34 -8.90
CA GLU A 91 6.23 -22.04 -9.70
C GLU A 91 5.23 -23.20 -9.78
N ARG A 92 5.48 -24.32 -9.08
CA ARG A 92 4.53 -25.43 -8.99
C ARG A 92 3.49 -25.11 -7.92
N LEU A 93 2.48 -24.36 -8.34
CA LEU A 93 1.47 -23.80 -7.44
C LEU A 93 0.44 -24.85 -6.99
N SER A 94 -0.05 -24.71 -5.77
CA SER A 94 -1.25 -25.42 -5.31
C SER A 94 -2.52 -24.78 -5.91
N PRO A 95 -3.68 -25.45 -5.87
CA PRO A 95 -4.94 -24.84 -6.30
C PRO A 95 -5.27 -23.51 -5.59
N ALA A 96 -4.94 -23.41 -4.29
CA ALA A 96 -5.14 -22.19 -3.51
C ALA A 96 -4.23 -21.05 -3.98
N GLU A 97 -2.99 -21.37 -4.37
CA GLU A 97 -2.04 -20.39 -4.91
C GLU A 97 -2.40 -19.95 -6.32
N HIS A 98 -2.92 -20.86 -7.16
CA HIS A 98 -3.49 -20.50 -8.46
C HIS A 98 -4.61 -19.47 -8.31
N ALA A 99 -5.51 -19.64 -7.33
CA ALA A 99 -6.57 -18.66 -7.09
C ALA A 99 -6.04 -17.25 -6.76
N VAL A 100 -4.87 -17.13 -6.12
CA VAL A 100 -4.21 -15.85 -5.84
C VAL A 100 -3.62 -15.22 -7.10
N VAL A 101 -3.00 -16.03 -7.96
CA VAL A 101 -2.41 -15.57 -9.22
C VAL A 101 -3.50 -15.18 -10.22
N ASP A 102 -4.44 -16.08 -10.46
CA ASP A 102 -5.55 -15.91 -11.40
C ASP A 102 -6.48 -14.79 -10.95
N GLY A 103 -6.61 -14.60 -9.63
CA GLY A 103 -7.34 -13.49 -9.04
C GLY A 103 -6.63 -12.14 -9.14
N GLY A 104 -5.43 -12.05 -9.71
CA GLY A 104 -4.76 -10.76 -9.94
C GLY A 104 -4.13 -10.12 -8.70
N PHE A 105 -3.81 -10.90 -7.67
CA PHE A 105 -3.23 -10.38 -6.43
C PHE A 105 -1.70 -10.29 -6.48
N LEU A 106 -1.03 -11.38 -6.87
CA LEU A 106 0.42 -11.53 -6.79
C LEU A 106 0.94 -12.34 -7.98
N LEU A 107 2.22 -12.18 -8.32
CA LEU A 107 2.87 -13.05 -9.32
C LEU A 107 3.13 -14.44 -8.74
N ALA A 108 3.04 -15.47 -9.58
CA ALA A 108 3.24 -16.88 -9.23
C ALA A 108 4.48 -17.13 -8.37
N LYS A 109 5.66 -16.69 -8.84
CA LYS A 109 6.94 -16.83 -8.11
C LYS A 109 6.96 -16.11 -6.76
N HIS A 110 6.16 -15.05 -6.59
CA HIS A 110 6.09 -14.29 -5.34
C HIS A 110 5.15 -14.95 -4.33
N VAL A 111 4.03 -15.54 -4.77
CA VAL A 111 3.05 -16.21 -3.91
C VAL A 111 3.72 -17.24 -3.00
N ARG A 112 4.43 -18.21 -3.59
CA ARG A 112 5.11 -19.27 -2.82
C ARG A 112 6.23 -18.73 -1.94
N ALA A 113 6.98 -17.73 -2.42
CA ALA A 113 8.05 -17.10 -1.64
C ALA A 113 7.51 -16.41 -0.37
N ILE A 114 6.36 -15.74 -0.49
CA ILE A 114 5.68 -15.10 0.64
C ILE A 114 5.13 -16.16 1.60
N SER A 115 4.58 -17.28 1.12
CA SER A 115 4.16 -18.41 1.97
C SER A 115 5.31 -18.89 2.86
N ILE A 116 6.49 -19.13 2.26
CA ILE A 116 7.70 -19.57 2.95
C ILE A 116 8.16 -18.53 3.98
N CYS A 117 8.09 -17.24 3.62
CA CYS A 117 8.39 -16.16 4.53
C CYS A 117 7.50 -16.22 5.77
N MET A 118 6.18 -16.27 5.58
CA MET A 118 5.22 -16.31 6.68
C MET A 118 5.39 -17.55 7.57
N ASP A 119 5.68 -18.71 6.98
CA ASP A 119 5.94 -19.96 7.71
C ASP A 119 7.17 -19.89 8.62
N VAL A 120 8.25 -19.27 8.15
CA VAL A 120 9.48 -19.09 8.91
C VAL A 120 9.31 -18.01 9.98
N MET A 121 8.62 -16.92 9.64
CA MET A 121 8.37 -15.81 10.56
C MET A 121 7.29 -16.12 11.60
N LYS A 122 6.49 -17.17 11.37
CA LYS A 122 5.29 -17.51 12.17
C LYS A 122 4.34 -16.33 12.24
N ALA A 123 3.96 -15.83 11.06
CA ALA A 123 3.10 -14.68 10.87
C ALA A 123 1.99 -14.98 9.84
N GLY A 124 1.05 -14.07 9.69
CA GLY A 124 0.13 -14.04 8.56
C GLY A 124 0.08 -12.64 7.95
N CYS A 125 -0.29 -12.59 6.67
CA CYS A 125 -0.42 -11.37 5.90
C CYS A 125 -1.60 -11.48 4.92
N SER A 126 -2.08 -10.33 4.44
CA SER A 126 -2.99 -10.28 3.30
C SER A 126 -2.62 -9.14 2.36
N PHE A 127 -2.99 -9.31 1.08
CA PHE A 127 -2.74 -8.34 0.02
C PHE A 127 -4.05 -7.94 -0.65
N CYS A 128 -4.17 -6.65 -0.97
CA CYS A 128 -5.22 -6.16 -1.85
C CYS A 128 -4.98 -6.64 -3.28
N HIS A 129 -6.03 -6.56 -4.09
CA HIS A 129 -5.94 -6.83 -5.53
C HIS A 129 -5.01 -5.81 -6.23
N ALA A 130 -3.88 -6.28 -6.77
CA ALA A 130 -2.94 -5.45 -7.53
C ALA A 130 -3.46 -5.14 -8.95
N GLY A 131 -4.12 -6.13 -9.57
CA GLY A 131 -4.65 -6.09 -10.93
C GLY A 131 -3.64 -6.46 -12.00
N GLU A 132 -4.15 -7.02 -13.10
CA GLU A 132 -3.36 -7.58 -14.20
C GLU A 132 -2.34 -6.59 -14.77
N TRP A 133 -2.73 -5.32 -14.91
CA TRP A 133 -1.89 -4.29 -15.50
C TRP A 133 -0.66 -4.01 -14.63
N THR A 134 -0.86 -3.86 -13.33
CA THR A 134 0.22 -3.71 -12.34
C THR A 134 1.10 -4.95 -12.34
N LEU A 135 0.51 -6.15 -12.30
CA LEU A 135 1.26 -7.40 -12.29
C LEU A 135 2.10 -7.59 -13.56
N LYS A 136 1.59 -7.18 -14.73
CA LYS A 136 2.34 -7.19 -16.00
C LYS A 136 3.58 -6.31 -15.91
N LYS A 137 3.49 -5.12 -15.31
CA LYS A 137 4.64 -4.21 -15.15
C LYS A 137 5.63 -4.71 -14.11
N ILE A 138 5.13 -5.25 -12.99
CA ILE A 138 5.98 -5.93 -12.01
C ILE A 138 6.74 -7.10 -12.69
N ALA A 139 6.06 -7.92 -13.50
CA ALA A 139 6.70 -9.04 -14.19
C ALA A 139 7.80 -8.61 -15.18
N LEU A 140 7.64 -7.42 -15.78
CA LEU A 140 8.67 -6.83 -16.65
C LEU A 140 9.85 -6.22 -15.88
N GLY A 141 9.74 -6.06 -14.57
CA GLY A 141 10.78 -5.50 -13.71
C GLY A 141 10.61 -4.02 -13.39
N ALA A 142 9.43 -3.43 -13.61
CA ALA A 142 9.19 -2.05 -13.23
C ALA A 142 9.32 -1.84 -11.71
N GLU A 143 9.91 -0.70 -11.33
CA GLU A 143 10.01 -0.24 -9.96
C GLU A 143 8.62 0.13 -9.43
N ALA A 144 8.26 -0.33 -8.23
CA ALA A 144 7.02 0.08 -7.60
C ALA A 144 7.16 1.48 -6.97
N LYS A 145 6.09 2.28 -6.99
CA LYS A 145 6.10 3.63 -6.43
C LYS A 145 6.19 3.65 -4.89
N GLY A 146 6.84 4.68 -4.33
CA GLY A 146 6.91 4.91 -2.88
C GLY A 146 5.77 5.80 -2.34
N HIS A 147 5.79 6.06 -1.03
CA HIS A 147 4.85 6.96 -0.36
C HIS A 147 4.91 8.42 -0.85
N ASP A 148 6.03 8.83 -1.41
CA ASP A 148 6.29 10.14 -1.99
C ASP A 148 5.60 10.37 -3.34
N THR A 149 5.11 9.29 -3.98
CA THR A 149 4.45 9.35 -5.29
C THR A 149 2.94 9.17 -5.16
N LEU A 150 2.21 10.29 -5.21
CA LEU A 150 0.75 10.32 -5.02
C LEU A 150 -0.04 9.95 -6.28
N ASP A 151 0.61 9.99 -7.44
CA ASP A 151 0.06 9.72 -8.77
C ASP A 151 -0.53 8.31 -8.86
N LYS A 152 -1.50 8.18 -9.75
CA LYS A 152 -2.27 6.95 -9.88
C LYS A 152 -1.68 6.08 -10.98
N THR A 153 -1.82 4.78 -10.79
CA THR A 153 -1.56 3.80 -11.85
C THR A 153 -2.60 3.99 -12.95
N LEU A 154 -2.14 4.10 -14.20
CA LEU A 154 -2.99 4.12 -15.39
C LEU A 154 -3.69 2.77 -15.53
N LYS A 155 -5.02 2.85 -15.63
CA LYS A 155 -5.93 1.74 -15.83
C LYS A 155 -7.00 2.17 -16.83
N PRO A 156 -7.71 1.23 -17.47
CA PRO A 156 -8.82 1.58 -18.37
C PRO A 156 -9.86 2.49 -17.72
N ALA A 157 -10.19 2.26 -16.44
CA ALA A 157 -11.12 3.11 -15.69
C ALA A 157 -10.59 4.54 -15.50
N THR A 158 -9.30 4.71 -15.16
CA THR A 158 -8.67 6.02 -14.98
C THR A 158 -8.69 6.82 -16.28
N MET A 159 -8.37 6.19 -17.42
CA MET A 159 -8.42 6.84 -18.72
C MET A 159 -9.84 7.24 -19.12
N ARG A 160 -10.82 6.34 -18.95
CA ARG A 160 -12.23 6.64 -19.27
C ARG A 160 -12.81 7.74 -18.38
N ALA A 161 -12.39 7.81 -17.12
CA ALA A 161 -12.81 8.89 -16.22
C ALA A 161 -12.22 10.24 -16.64
N ALA A 162 -10.94 10.27 -17.04
CA ALA A 162 -10.27 11.48 -17.49
C ALA A 162 -10.75 11.97 -18.88
N PHE A 163 -11.10 11.04 -19.76
CA PHE A 163 -11.51 11.30 -21.15
C PHE A 163 -12.85 10.61 -21.48
N PRO A 164 -13.98 11.03 -20.87
CA PRO A 164 -15.25 10.31 -20.94
C PRO A 164 -15.89 10.27 -22.33
N HIS A 165 -15.50 11.19 -23.21
CA HIS A 165 -16.06 11.31 -24.57
C HIS A 165 -15.15 10.76 -25.66
N ASP A 166 -13.97 10.24 -25.30
CA ASP A 166 -13.00 9.77 -26.27
C ASP A 166 -12.35 8.45 -25.82
N SER A 167 -13.01 7.35 -26.15
CA SER A 167 -12.55 6.01 -25.81
C SER A 167 -11.24 5.63 -26.53
N ARG A 168 -10.84 6.38 -27.57
CA ARG A 168 -9.62 6.05 -28.33
C ARG A 168 -8.38 6.10 -27.44
N TYR A 169 -8.31 7.04 -26.49
CA TYR A 169 -7.14 7.14 -25.62
C TYR A 169 -6.96 5.92 -24.73
N ALA A 170 -8.04 5.28 -24.28
CA ALA A 170 -7.94 4.05 -23.51
C ALA A 170 -7.46 2.87 -24.38
N ILE A 171 -7.97 2.77 -25.62
CA ILE A 171 -7.57 1.72 -26.58
C ILE A 171 -6.10 1.90 -26.98
N GLU A 172 -5.69 3.12 -27.32
CA GLU A 172 -4.31 3.44 -27.68
C GLU A 172 -3.36 3.24 -26.48
N ALA A 173 -3.73 3.70 -25.27
CA ALA A 173 -2.91 3.45 -24.10
C ALA A 173 -2.70 1.96 -23.83
N GLU A 174 -3.71 1.12 -24.11
CA GLU A 174 -3.58 -0.34 -24.04
C GLU A 174 -2.65 -0.89 -25.12
N HIS A 175 -2.88 -0.50 -26.39
CA HIS A 175 -2.08 -0.89 -27.55
C HIS A 175 -0.59 -0.55 -27.35
N HIS A 176 -0.32 0.63 -26.81
CA HIS A 176 1.03 1.10 -26.52
C HIS A 176 1.62 0.55 -25.21
N GLY A 177 0.83 -0.22 -24.46
CA GLY A 177 1.26 -0.88 -23.23
C GLY A 177 1.51 0.10 -22.08
N LEU A 178 0.76 1.20 -21.96
CA LEU A 178 0.92 2.18 -20.88
C LEU A 178 0.24 1.74 -19.58
N PHE A 179 -0.81 0.92 -19.64
CA PHE A 179 -1.51 0.47 -18.44
C PHE A 179 -0.60 -0.28 -17.46
N GLY A 180 -0.82 0.00 -16.17
CA GLY A 180 0.01 -0.49 -15.07
C GLY A 180 1.14 0.46 -14.69
N HIS A 181 1.49 1.44 -15.52
CA HIS A 181 2.43 2.50 -15.15
C HIS A 181 1.77 3.61 -14.35
N VAL A 182 2.56 4.31 -13.54
CA VAL A 182 2.13 5.49 -12.79
C VAL A 182 2.24 6.72 -13.68
N ALA A 183 1.17 7.50 -13.76
CA ALA A 183 1.17 8.73 -14.52
C ALA A 183 0.21 9.78 -13.94
N SER A 184 0.49 11.04 -14.25
CA SER A 184 -0.51 12.11 -14.18
C SER A 184 -1.16 12.29 -15.56
N LEU A 185 -2.43 12.70 -15.56
CA LEU A 185 -3.20 12.99 -16.78
C LEU A 185 -3.56 14.47 -16.79
N ASP A 186 -3.44 15.10 -17.95
CA ASP A 186 -3.92 16.46 -18.21
C ASP A 186 -4.98 16.42 -19.32
N PRO A 187 -6.28 16.33 -18.95
CA PRO A 187 -7.35 16.29 -19.92
C PRO A 187 -7.47 17.55 -20.78
N ALA A 188 -7.03 18.71 -20.29
CA ALA A 188 -7.14 19.96 -21.05
C ALA A 188 -6.12 20.03 -22.19
N ARG A 189 -4.99 19.33 -22.04
CA ARG A 189 -3.91 19.27 -23.04
C ARG A 189 -3.85 17.95 -23.80
N HIS A 190 -4.76 17.01 -23.51
CA HIS A 190 -4.70 15.65 -24.01
C HIS A 190 -3.31 15.04 -23.83
N SER A 191 -2.72 15.20 -22.64
CA SER A 191 -1.37 14.70 -22.35
C SER A 191 -1.35 13.83 -21.09
N ALA A 192 -0.32 13.01 -21.00
CA ALA A 192 0.02 12.27 -19.79
C ALA A 192 1.51 12.47 -19.46
N HIS A 193 1.88 12.35 -18.20
CA HIS A 193 3.27 12.34 -17.77
C HIS A 193 3.53 11.04 -17.02
N LEU A 194 4.32 10.14 -17.62
CA LEU A 194 4.75 8.91 -16.96
C LEU A 194 5.76 9.27 -15.87
N VAL A 195 5.54 8.76 -14.66
CA VAL A 195 6.47 8.97 -13.55
C VAL A 195 7.60 7.96 -13.66
N MET A 196 8.83 8.46 -13.78
CA MET A 196 9.99 7.61 -14.00
C MET A 196 10.60 7.14 -12.68
N GLY A 197 11.02 5.87 -12.65
CA GLY A 197 11.72 5.26 -11.54
C GLY A 197 13.20 5.64 -11.51
N ARG A 198 13.92 5.13 -10.51
CA ARG A 198 15.32 5.50 -10.28
C ARG A 198 16.25 5.04 -11.40
N GLU A 199 15.92 3.97 -12.10
CA GLU A 199 16.71 3.49 -13.26
C GLU A 199 16.74 4.50 -14.41
N ALA A 200 15.70 5.33 -14.57
CA ALA A 200 15.69 6.36 -15.61
C ALA A 200 16.76 7.43 -15.38
N ALA A 201 17.05 7.76 -14.12
CA ALA A 201 18.13 8.71 -13.79
C ALA A 201 19.52 8.13 -14.11
N ALA A 202 19.68 6.80 -14.15
CA ALA A 202 20.95 6.19 -14.51
C ALA A 202 21.31 6.36 -15.99
N LEU A 203 20.33 6.69 -16.84
CA LEU A 203 20.54 6.95 -18.27
C LEU A 203 21.42 8.20 -18.52
N GLU A 204 21.54 9.10 -17.54
CA GLU A 204 22.45 10.27 -17.61
C GLU A 204 23.91 9.87 -17.93
N PHE A 205 24.32 8.70 -17.46
CA PHE A 205 25.69 8.20 -17.62
C PHE A 205 25.82 7.12 -18.69
N SER A 206 24.77 6.90 -19.49
CA SER A 206 24.80 5.91 -20.56
C SER A 206 25.70 6.36 -21.71
N THR A 207 26.31 5.39 -22.39
CA THR A 207 27.03 5.61 -23.66
C THR A 207 26.23 5.12 -24.87
N ASP A 208 24.99 4.64 -24.68
CA ASP A 208 24.08 4.30 -25.77
C ASP A 208 23.35 5.56 -26.26
N GLU A 209 23.51 5.90 -27.55
CA GLU A 209 22.92 7.09 -28.17
C GLU A 209 21.38 7.15 -28.00
N ARG A 210 20.70 6.01 -27.93
CA ARG A 210 19.23 5.96 -27.75
C ARG A 210 18.84 6.33 -26.33
N GLU A 211 19.64 5.92 -25.34
CA GLU A 211 19.41 6.23 -23.94
C GLU A 211 19.73 7.71 -23.64
N GLU A 212 20.79 8.25 -24.24
CA GLU A 212 21.13 9.68 -24.17
C GLU A 212 20.03 10.55 -24.82
N ALA A 213 19.53 10.13 -25.99
CA ALA A 213 18.41 10.78 -26.65
C ALA A 213 17.14 10.74 -25.78
N LEU A 214 16.80 9.59 -25.20
CA LEU A 214 15.67 9.47 -24.28
C LEU A 214 15.83 10.35 -23.04
N PHE A 215 17.03 10.39 -22.44
CA PHE A 215 17.30 11.20 -21.26
C PHE A 215 17.04 12.69 -21.50
N SER A 216 17.32 13.17 -22.72
CA SER A 216 17.05 14.55 -23.12
C SER A 216 15.57 14.90 -23.21
N GLU A 217 14.68 13.90 -23.34
CA GLU A 217 13.22 14.08 -23.35
C GLU A 217 12.62 14.13 -21.94
N PHE A 218 13.39 13.84 -20.89
CA PHE A 218 12.89 13.84 -19.52
C PHE A 218 12.63 15.25 -18.98
N VAL A 219 11.50 15.37 -18.28
CA VAL A 219 11.10 16.58 -17.57
C VAL A 219 11.42 16.43 -16.09
N TRP A 220 12.16 17.39 -15.54
CA TRP A 220 12.56 17.42 -14.14
C TRP A 220 11.66 18.36 -13.35
N THR A 221 10.91 17.82 -12.41
CA THR A 221 10.00 18.59 -11.56
C THR A 221 10.66 18.96 -10.23
N SER A 222 10.08 19.92 -9.50
CA SER A 222 10.56 20.30 -8.16
C SER A 222 10.54 19.09 -7.24
N GLY A 223 11.72 18.69 -6.72
CA GLY A 223 11.87 17.50 -5.89
C GLY A 223 12.61 16.32 -6.55
N GLN A 224 13.32 16.56 -7.66
CA GLN A 224 14.11 15.54 -8.39
C GLN A 224 13.29 14.40 -9.00
N ARG A 225 11.96 14.58 -9.11
CA ARG A 225 11.10 13.64 -9.81
C ARG A 225 11.26 13.82 -11.32
N VAL A 226 11.51 12.69 -11.98
CA VAL A 226 11.69 12.58 -13.42
C VAL A 226 10.39 12.13 -14.05
N GLU A 227 9.98 12.81 -15.10
CA GLU A 227 8.76 12.48 -15.86
C GLU A 227 9.07 12.35 -17.35
N TYR A 228 8.31 11.49 -18.03
CA TYR A 228 8.32 11.39 -19.48
C TYR A 228 6.97 11.85 -20.05
N PRO A 229 6.93 12.94 -20.85
CA PRO A 229 5.70 13.45 -21.42
C PRO A 229 5.19 12.54 -22.54
N VAL A 230 3.87 12.38 -22.60
CA VAL A 230 3.18 11.61 -23.65
C VAL A 230 2.07 12.50 -24.21
N ASP A 231 2.11 12.71 -25.52
CA ASP A 231 1.03 13.36 -26.27
C ASP A 231 0.00 12.28 -26.62
N LEU A 232 -1.19 12.34 -26.02
CA LEU A 232 -2.21 11.32 -26.24
C LEU A 232 -2.84 11.43 -27.63
N ASP A 233 -2.77 12.60 -28.29
CA ASP A 233 -3.23 12.78 -29.67
C ASP A 233 -2.24 12.19 -30.68
N ARG A 234 -0.97 12.03 -30.29
CA ARG A 234 0.14 11.51 -31.10
C ARG A 234 0.96 10.47 -30.32
N MET A 235 0.27 9.45 -29.83
CA MET A 235 0.83 8.51 -28.85
C MET A 235 1.95 7.63 -29.42
N GLU A 236 1.88 7.22 -30.70
CA GLU A 236 2.96 6.49 -31.34
C GLU A 236 4.22 7.35 -31.44
N GLU A 237 4.12 8.56 -31.98
CA GLU A 237 5.30 9.42 -32.17
C GLU A 237 5.89 9.89 -30.83
N SER A 238 5.05 10.22 -29.85
CA SER A 238 5.52 10.68 -28.55
C SER A 238 6.12 9.58 -27.68
N LEU A 239 5.76 8.30 -27.87
CA LEU A 239 6.36 7.18 -27.14
C LEU A 239 7.57 6.57 -27.86
N GLU A 240 7.80 6.95 -29.10
CA GLU A 240 8.83 6.37 -29.97
C GLU A 240 10.23 6.43 -29.35
N PRO A 241 10.70 7.58 -28.78
CA PRO A 241 12.00 7.64 -28.11
C PRO A 241 12.10 6.67 -26.92
N LEU A 242 11.05 6.59 -26.10
CA LEU A 242 11.01 5.68 -24.96
C LEU A 242 11.08 4.22 -25.41
N LYS A 243 10.28 3.84 -26.42
CA LYS A 243 10.18 2.45 -26.89
C LYS A 243 11.41 1.95 -27.64
N ARG A 244 12.29 2.83 -28.13
CA ARG A 244 13.58 2.45 -28.74
C ARG A 244 14.59 1.91 -27.72
N VAL A 245 14.45 2.25 -26.43
CA VAL A 245 15.33 1.77 -25.37
C VAL A 245 14.94 0.34 -24.99
N PRO A 246 15.89 -0.62 -25.00
CA PRO A 246 15.62 -1.99 -24.56
C PRO A 246 15.04 -2.02 -23.15
N HIS A 247 14.02 -2.83 -22.93
CA HIS A 247 13.35 -2.96 -21.62
C HIS A 247 12.77 -1.64 -21.07
N TRP A 248 12.42 -0.67 -21.92
CA TRP A 248 11.84 0.62 -21.52
C TRP A 248 10.71 0.51 -20.49
N ALA A 249 9.93 -0.57 -20.54
CA ALA A 249 8.81 -0.81 -19.62
C ALA A 249 9.25 -1.03 -18.16
N ARG A 250 10.54 -1.02 -17.85
CA ARG A 250 11.09 -0.97 -16.49
C ARG A 250 11.27 0.45 -15.97
N LEU A 251 11.47 1.41 -16.88
CA LEU A 251 11.86 2.77 -16.54
C LEU A 251 10.72 3.53 -15.83
N PRO A 252 9.44 3.50 -16.27
CA PRO A 252 8.37 4.13 -15.52
C PRO A 252 7.95 3.30 -14.30
N LEU A 253 7.57 3.99 -13.23
CA LEU A 253 7.05 3.38 -12.02
C LEU A 253 5.76 2.59 -12.29
N THR A 254 5.49 1.59 -11.44
CA THR A 254 4.25 0.81 -11.38
C THR A 254 3.61 0.90 -9.99
N GLY A 255 2.38 0.39 -9.85
CA GLY A 255 1.79 0.09 -8.54
C GLY A 255 2.59 -0.97 -7.77
N ASP A 256 2.44 -0.97 -6.45
CA ASP A 256 3.11 -1.87 -5.52
C ASP A 256 2.18 -3.02 -5.05
N TYR A 257 2.67 -3.85 -4.14
CA TYR A 257 1.87 -4.84 -3.41
C TYR A 257 1.32 -4.23 -2.14
N ASP A 258 0.09 -3.72 -2.25
CA ASP A 258 -0.71 -3.18 -1.16
C ASP A 258 -0.95 -4.23 -0.08
N LEU A 259 -0.21 -4.14 1.04
CA LEU A 259 -0.50 -4.92 2.24
C LEU A 259 -1.83 -4.46 2.85
N HIS A 260 -2.69 -5.42 3.18
CA HIS A 260 -3.96 -5.17 3.84
C HIS A 260 -3.88 -5.45 5.34
N ASP A 261 -3.40 -6.64 5.72
CA ASP A 261 -3.15 -7.04 7.10
C ASP A 261 -1.77 -7.63 7.34
N LEU A 262 -1.33 -7.54 8.60
CA LEU A 262 -0.13 -8.20 9.12
C LEU A 262 -0.32 -8.55 10.59
N PHE A 263 -0.07 -9.81 10.96
CA PHE A 263 -0.25 -10.29 12.34
C PHE A 263 0.72 -11.42 12.67
N SER A 264 1.01 -11.57 13.96
CA SER A 264 1.93 -12.56 14.50
C SER A 264 1.16 -13.77 15.01
N VAL A 265 1.67 -14.98 14.78
CA VAL A 265 1.12 -16.25 15.31
C VAL A 265 2.18 -17.12 16.02
N GLY A 266 3.44 -16.67 16.08
CA GLY A 266 4.55 -17.40 16.71
C GLY A 266 4.57 -17.40 18.24
N GLY A 267 3.63 -16.70 18.87
CA GLY A 267 3.47 -16.60 20.33
C GLY A 267 1.99 -16.39 20.65
N ARG A 268 1.68 -15.42 21.53
CA ARG A 268 0.28 -14.97 21.67
C ARG A 268 -0.13 -14.27 20.37
N PRO A 269 -1.13 -14.76 19.63
CA PRO A 269 -1.49 -14.15 18.36
C PRO A 269 -1.99 -12.72 18.55
N HIS A 270 -1.54 -11.80 17.69
CA HIS A 270 -1.88 -10.39 17.76
C HIS A 270 -1.63 -9.67 16.43
N SER A 271 -2.40 -8.61 16.17
CA SER A 271 -2.10 -7.68 15.07
C SER A 271 -0.77 -6.98 15.32
N VAL A 272 0.05 -6.85 14.26
CA VAL A 272 1.34 -6.18 14.35
C VAL A 272 1.12 -4.66 14.53
N PRO A 273 1.72 -4.02 15.55
CA PRO A 273 1.56 -2.59 15.76
C PRO A 273 2.17 -1.75 14.64
N SER A 274 1.52 -0.62 14.34
CA SER A 274 2.00 0.36 13.36
C SER A 274 3.36 0.93 13.74
N ASN A 275 4.21 1.17 12.74
CA ASN A 275 5.55 1.75 12.88
C ASN A 275 6.45 1.00 13.89
N SER A 276 6.21 -0.31 14.05
CA SER A 276 6.96 -1.14 15.00
C SER A 276 8.16 -1.83 14.34
N GLY A 277 9.13 -2.23 15.15
CA GLY A 277 10.24 -3.06 14.67
C GLY A 277 9.78 -4.42 14.13
N GLU A 278 8.63 -4.94 14.59
CA GLU A 278 8.04 -6.17 14.07
C GLU A 278 7.45 -5.97 12.67
N GLU A 279 6.71 -4.87 12.45
CA GLU A 279 6.19 -4.48 11.14
C GLU A 279 7.33 -4.35 10.11
N SER A 280 8.33 -3.54 10.45
CA SER A 280 9.51 -3.32 9.60
C SER A 280 10.26 -4.62 9.30
N SER A 281 10.39 -5.51 10.30
CA SER A 281 11.06 -6.81 10.13
C SER A 281 10.29 -7.74 9.19
N LEU A 282 8.97 -7.83 9.34
CA LEU A 282 8.12 -8.67 8.51
C LEU A 282 8.04 -8.16 7.06
N ILE A 283 7.89 -6.85 6.85
CA ILE A 283 7.93 -6.23 5.51
C ILE A 283 9.30 -6.45 4.85
N SER A 284 10.38 -6.32 5.61
CA SER A 284 11.73 -6.61 5.11
C SER A 284 11.91 -8.07 4.74
N ALA A 285 11.37 -8.99 5.54
CA ALA A 285 11.41 -10.43 5.25
C ALA A 285 10.59 -10.79 4.00
N ILE A 286 9.40 -10.19 3.81
CA ILE A 286 8.57 -10.36 2.61
C ILE A 286 9.36 -9.91 1.37
N ASN A 287 9.92 -8.70 1.39
CA ASN A 287 10.70 -8.20 0.27
C ASN A 287 11.96 -9.04 0.02
N ALA A 288 12.64 -9.54 1.07
CA ALA A 288 13.77 -10.44 0.90
C ALA A 288 13.38 -11.78 0.26
N ALA A 289 12.19 -12.30 0.58
CA ALA A 289 11.65 -13.50 -0.07
C ALA A 289 11.36 -13.25 -1.56
N ILE A 290 10.74 -12.10 -1.88
CA ILE A 290 10.51 -11.66 -3.26
C ILE A 290 11.83 -11.53 -4.03
N SER A 291 12.84 -10.87 -3.45
CA SER A 291 14.17 -10.75 -4.06
C SER A 291 14.85 -12.11 -4.27
N ALA A 292 14.64 -13.08 -3.37
CA ALA A 292 15.16 -14.43 -3.55
C ALA A 292 14.41 -15.20 -4.66
N ALA A 293 13.13 -14.92 -4.88
CA ALA A 293 12.34 -15.49 -5.97
C ALA A 293 12.70 -14.87 -7.32
N ASP A 294 13.07 -13.59 -7.33
CA ASP A 294 13.26 -12.79 -8.54
C ASP A 294 14.53 -11.92 -8.50
N PRO A 295 15.73 -12.51 -8.34
CA PRO A 295 16.94 -11.76 -8.05
C PRO A 295 17.43 -10.89 -9.21
N GLU A 296 17.08 -11.25 -10.46
CA GLU A 296 17.50 -10.55 -11.66
C GLU A 296 16.75 -9.23 -11.85
N LEU A 297 15.46 -9.22 -11.50
CA LEU A 297 14.62 -8.02 -11.60
C LEU A 297 14.54 -7.26 -10.28
N ARG A 298 14.78 -7.94 -9.15
CA ARG A 298 14.60 -7.38 -7.80
C ARG A 298 15.76 -7.72 -6.87
N PRO A 299 16.98 -7.23 -7.16
CA PRO A 299 18.13 -7.46 -6.32
C PRO A 299 17.90 -7.01 -4.87
N VAL A 300 18.32 -7.82 -3.90
CA VAL A 300 18.12 -7.55 -2.47
C VAL A 300 18.78 -6.25 -1.99
N ASN A 301 19.85 -5.81 -2.66
CA ASN A 301 20.61 -4.60 -2.34
C ASN A 301 20.02 -3.33 -2.98
N GLN A 302 18.94 -3.44 -3.77
CA GLN A 302 18.28 -2.31 -4.42
C GLN A 302 16.94 -2.04 -3.73
N SER A 303 16.96 -1.17 -2.71
CA SER A 303 15.76 -0.86 -1.91
C SER A 303 14.61 -0.25 -2.72
N HIS A 304 14.92 0.43 -3.82
CA HIS A 304 13.92 0.99 -4.73
C HIS A 304 13.13 -0.11 -5.45
N MET A 305 13.72 -1.29 -5.70
CA MET A 305 13.05 -2.42 -6.36
C MET A 305 12.13 -3.27 -5.45
N LYS A 306 11.95 -2.86 -4.18
CA LYS A 306 10.99 -3.49 -3.27
C LYS A 306 9.56 -3.36 -3.79
N LEU A 307 8.75 -4.40 -3.61
CA LEU A 307 7.35 -4.40 -4.04
C LEU A 307 6.37 -4.11 -2.89
N VAL A 308 6.75 -4.36 -1.65
CA VAL A 308 5.96 -3.92 -0.49
C VAL A 308 6.62 -2.67 0.06
N LYS A 309 6.00 -1.51 -0.16
CA LYS A 309 6.61 -0.21 0.12
C LYS A 309 6.15 0.40 1.43
N HIS A 310 4.98 -0.02 1.93
CA HIS A 310 4.34 0.57 3.07
C HIS A 310 3.77 -0.45 4.06
N GLY A 311 3.39 0.06 5.23
CA GLY A 311 2.67 -0.71 6.25
C GLY A 311 1.32 -1.22 5.76
N PRO A 312 0.76 -2.25 6.42
CA PRO A 312 -0.55 -2.78 6.07
C PRO A 312 -1.65 -1.76 6.32
N GLN A 313 -2.69 -1.79 5.48
CA GLN A 313 -3.85 -0.91 5.57
C GLN A 313 -4.47 -0.84 6.98
N VAL A 314 -4.53 -1.98 7.69
CA VAL A 314 -5.04 -2.05 9.07
C VAL A 314 -4.31 -1.12 10.05
N ASN A 315 -3.07 -0.74 9.74
CA ASN A 315 -2.25 0.14 10.56
C ASN A 315 -2.40 1.63 10.22
N TYR A 316 -3.04 1.99 9.09
CA TYR A 316 -3.21 3.38 8.64
C TYR A 316 -3.72 4.31 9.74
N VAL A 317 -4.85 3.98 10.38
CA VAL A 317 -5.43 4.83 11.42
C VAL A 317 -4.49 5.00 12.61
N GLY A 318 -3.81 3.92 13.01
CA GLY A 318 -2.85 3.98 14.11
C GLY A 318 -1.64 4.86 13.77
N PHE A 319 -1.16 4.77 12.53
CA PHE A 319 -0.08 5.60 12.01
C PHE A 319 -0.47 7.08 11.98
N THR A 320 -1.57 7.43 11.31
CA THR A 320 -1.99 8.82 11.14
C THR A 320 -2.25 9.50 12.49
N LEU A 321 -2.89 8.81 13.46
CA LEU A 321 -3.10 9.38 14.80
C LEU A 321 -1.81 9.57 15.61
N ALA A 322 -0.77 8.76 15.36
CA ALA A 322 0.48 8.83 16.09
C ALA A 322 1.44 9.87 15.48
N GLU A 323 1.60 9.84 14.17
CA GLU A 323 2.66 10.52 13.41
C GLU A 323 2.15 11.71 12.58
N GLU A 324 0.86 11.73 12.22
CA GLU A 324 0.25 12.75 11.34
C GLU A 324 -1.01 13.36 11.99
N ARG A 325 -0.90 13.80 13.25
CA ARG A 325 -2.04 14.14 14.12
C ARG A 325 -3.08 15.10 13.53
N ASP A 326 -2.65 15.97 12.62
CA ASP A 326 -3.49 16.99 11.99
C ASP A 326 -3.96 16.59 10.59
N ALA A 327 -3.54 15.43 10.08
CA ALA A 327 -3.96 14.94 8.77
C ALA A 327 -5.35 14.31 8.84
N PRO A 328 -6.25 14.63 7.87
CA PRO A 328 -7.55 14.01 7.80
C PRO A 328 -7.44 12.52 7.48
N LEU A 329 -8.29 11.70 8.10
CA LEU A 329 -8.38 10.28 7.75
C LEU A 329 -9.14 10.11 6.43
N ASN A 330 -8.60 9.27 5.56
CA ASN A 330 -9.29 8.84 4.35
C ASN A 330 -10.05 7.53 4.60
N ARG A 331 -11.38 7.53 4.40
CA ARG A 331 -12.25 6.36 4.60
C ARG A 331 -11.79 5.16 3.79
N SER A 332 -11.40 5.36 2.52
CA SER A 332 -11.04 4.26 1.62
C SER A 332 -9.76 3.55 2.04
N VAL A 333 -8.92 4.21 2.85
CA VAL A 333 -7.71 3.63 3.44
C VAL A 333 -8.01 3.12 4.85
N ALA A 334 -8.89 3.77 5.60
CA ALA A 334 -9.23 3.37 6.97
C ALA A 334 -10.12 2.12 7.06
N GLU A 335 -10.99 1.88 6.08
CA GLU A 335 -11.90 0.74 6.04
C GLU A 335 -11.33 -0.44 5.24
N PRO A 336 -11.56 -1.70 5.65
CA PRO A 336 -11.03 -2.86 4.94
C PRO A 336 -11.65 -2.96 3.54
N ARG A 337 -10.79 -3.15 2.54
CA ARG A 337 -11.18 -3.40 1.15
C ARG A 337 -11.18 -4.90 0.85
N PHE A 338 -12.07 -5.33 -0.04
CA PHE A 338 -12.22 -6.73 -0.44
C PHE A 338 -12.37 -6.84 -1.97
N PRO A 339 -12.02 -7.98 -2.58
CA PRO A 339 -11.42 -9.16 -1.94
C PRO A 339 -9.96 -8.96 -1.55
N VAL A 340 -9.44 -9.82 -0.66
CA VAL A 340 -8.01 -9.90 -0.30
C VAL A 340 -7.50 -11.32 -0.37
N ALA A 341 -6.26 -11.50 -0.80
CA ALA A 341 -5.56 -12.78 -0.73
C ALA A 341 -4.82 -12.86 0.61
N MET A 342 -5.13 -13.85 1.43
CA MET A 342 -4.61 -13.98 2.79
C MET A 342 -3.85 -15.29 2.97
N TYR A 343 -2.71 -15.22 3.67
CA TYR A 343 -1.92 -16.38 4.06
C TYR A 343 -1.62 -16.34 5.55
N VAL A 344 -1.73 -17.48 6.23
CA VAL A 344 -1.31 -17.64 7.62
C VAL A 344 -0.27 -18.76 7.72
N ALA A 345 0.76 -18.59 8.54
CA ALA A 345 1.82 -19.58 8.69
C ALA A 345 1.27 -21.02 8.89
N ASN A 346 1.79 -21.94 8.09
CA ASN A 346 1.43 -23.37 8.01
C ASN A 346 -0.05 -23.61 7.66
N SER A 347 -0.62 -22.74 6.83
CA SER A 347 -1.95 -22.90 6.23
C SER A 347 -1.90 -22.64 4.72
N ASP A 348 -3.03 -22.76 4.03
CA ASP A 348 -3.14 -22.42 2.61
C ASP A 348 -3.58 -20.96 2.40
N TRP A 349 -3.31 -20.45 1.19
CA TRP A 349 -3.88 -19.19 0.74
C TRP A 349 -5.41 -19.25 0.74
N THR A 350 -6.05 -18.16 1.15
CA THR A 350 -7.51 -18.00 1.15
C THR A 350 -7.86 -16.66 0.53
N ILE A 351 -8.80 -16.65 -0.42
CA ILE A 351 -9.41 -15.42 -0.91
C ILE A 351 -10.56 -15.06 0.02
N VAL A 352 -10.48 -13.90 0.64
CA VAL A 352 -11.46 -13.37 1.59
C VAL A 352 -12.25 -12.28 0.88
N ASN A 353 -13.55 -12.50 0.71
CA ASN A 353 -14.40 -11.66 -0.16
C ASN A 353 -15.17 -10.58 0.61
N ASN A 354 -15.23 -10.68 1.94
CA ASN A 354 -16.00 -9.77 2.77
C ASN A 354 -15.49 -9.77 4.22
N ARG A 355 -16.08 -8.88 5.02
CA ARG A 355 -15.69 -8.62 6.40
C ARG A 355 -16.01 -9.79 7.33
N GLU A 356 -17.09 -10.51 7.05
CA GLU A 356 -17.53 -11.68 7.80
C GLU A 356 -16.55 -12.85 7.64
N GLU A 357 -16.09 -13.12 6.41
CA GLU A 357 -15.05 -14.10 6.12
C GLU A 357 -13.72 -13.72 6.77
N LEU A 358 -13.36 -12.42 6.76
CA LEU A 358 -12.15 -11.94 7.44
C LEU A 358 -12.25 -12.18 8.95
N ASP A 359 -13.37 -11.84 9.58
CA ASP A 359 -13.61 -12.05 11.02
C ASP A 359 -13.57 -13.54 11.39
N ALA A 360 -14.17 -14.41 10.57
CA ALA A 360 -14.11 -15.85 10.76
C ALA A 360 -12.67 -16.38 10.72
N LEU A 361 -11.84 -15.89 9.78
CA LEU A 361 -10.44 -16.28 9.66
C LEU A 361 -9.62 -15.78 10.84
N TYR A 362 -9.79 -14.54 11.27
CA TYR A 362 -9.16 -14.01 12.49
C TYR A 362 -9.47 -14.87 13.72
N LYS A 363 -10.75 -15.20 13.93
CA LYS A 363 -11.20 -16.08 15.02
C LYS A 363 -10.58 -17.47 14.94
N LYS A 364 -10.55 -18.08 13.75
CA LYS A 364 -9.93 -19.40 13.51
C LYS A 364 -8.47 -19.45 13.97
N HIS A 365 -7.74 -18.34 13.80
CA HIS A 365 -6.32 -18.23 14.16
C HIS A 365 -6.08 -17.55 15.52
N ASN A 366 -7.13 -17.35 16.33
CA ASN A 366 -7.07 -16.69 17.64
C ASN A 366 -6.46 -15.28 17.62
N VAL A 367 -6.58 -14.57 16.49
CA VAL A 367 -6.11 -13.20 16.34
C VAL A 367 -7.28 -12.25 16.60
N ALA A 368 -7.07 -11.23 17.43
CA ALA A 368 -8.06 -10.20 17.64
C ALA A 368 -8.04 -9.20 16.48
N MET A 369 -9.16 -9.06 15.77
CA MET A 369 -9.32 -8.03 14.76
C MET A 369 -9.42 -6.64 15.41
N LYS A 370 -8.90 -5.61 14.75
CA LYS A 370 -9.06 -4.23 15.22
C LYS A 370 -10.52 -3.83 15.26
N GLN A 371 -10.91 -3.08 16.29
CA GLN A 371 -12.30 -2.68 16.55
C GLN A 371 -12.95 -1.88 15.42
N SER A 372 -12.17 -1.10 14.66
CA SER A 372 -12.64 -0.37 13.49
C SER A 372 -13.01 -1.29 12.32
N TRP A 373 -12.47 -2.51 12.28
CA TRP A 373 -12.66 -3.49 11.22
C TRP A 373 -13.59 -4.64 11.64
N THR A 374 -13.78 -4.87 12.94
CA THR A 374 -14.71 -5.88 13.45
C THR A 374 -16.15 -5.61 12.99
N PRO A 375 -16.87 -6.61 12.47
CA PRO A 375 -18.32 -6.49 12.26
C PRO A 375 -19.02 -6.07 13.55
N ARG A 376 -19.78 -4.95 13.50
CA ARG A 376 -20.43 -4.34 14.68
C ARG A 376 -19.46 -3.97 15.80
N GLY A 377 -18.19 -3.72 15.48
CA GLY A 377 -17.19 -3.23 16.41
C GLY A 377 -17.61 -1.89 17.03
N SER A 378 -16.99 -1.57 18.16
CA SER A 378 -17.32 -0.36 18.93
C SER A 378 -16.92 0.95 18.24
N ILE A 379 -16.26 0.89 17.09
CA ILE A 379 -15.75 2.04 16.33
C ILE A 379 -16.41 2.08 14.93
N SER A 380 -16.69 3.29 14.46
CA SER A 380 -17.16 3.63 13.11
C SER A 380 -16.45 4.88 12.57
N PHE A 381 -16.53 5.08 11.26
CA PHE A 381 -16.04 6.29 10.58
C PHE A 381 -17.23 7.12 10.08
N GLU A 382 -17.29 8.38 10.49
CA GLU A 382 -18.34 9.34 10.11
C GLU A 382 -17.73 10.54 9.39
N GLY A 383 -18.50 11.17 8.49
CA GLY A 383 -18.04 12.30 7.67
C GLY A 383 -17.73 11.94 6.21
N PRO A 384 -17.26 12.92 5.41
CA PRO A 384 -16.92 12.73 4.01
C PRO A 384 -15.70 11.82 3.84
N ASP A 385 -15.59 11.15 2.69
CA ASP A 385 -14.60 10.09 2.46
C ASP A 385 -13.14 10.55 2.57
N ASN A 386 -12.85 11.81 2.27
CA ASN A 386 -11.52 12.39 2.38
C ASN A 386 -11.22 13.01 3.75
N ASN A 387 -12.16 12.97 4.69
CA ASN A 387 -11.99 13.51 6.04
C ASN A 387 -12.98 12.86 7.01
N VAL A 388 -12.70 11.62 7.39
CA VAL A 388 -13.52 10.89 8.37
C VAL A 388 -13.05 11.09 9.80
N THR A 389 -13.99 11.11 10.72
CA THR A 389 -13.73 11.09 12.16
C THR A 389 -14.08 9.71 12.74
N MET A 390 -13.26 9.21 13.66
CA MET A 390 -13.58 8.00 14.41
C MET A 390 -14.63 8.29 15.47
N THR A 391 -15.75 7.57 15.43
CA THR A 391 -16.81 7.65 16.44
C THR A 391 -16.96 6.33 17.17
N ARG A 392 -17.30 6.41 18.46
CA ARG A 392 -17.66 5.23 19.23
C ARG A 392 -19.14 4.95 19.01
N ARG A 393 -19.48 3.76 18.52
CA ARG A 393 -20.89 3.36 18.42
C ARG A 393 -21.46 3.33 19.83
N SER A 394 -22.47 4.15 20.07
CA SER A 394 -23.31 4.01 21.25
C SER A 394 -23.93 2.62 21.19
N SER A 395 -23.69 1.81 22.21
CA SER A 395 -24.46 0.60 22.40
C SER A 395 -25.90 1.04 22.62
N THR A 396 -26.72 1.05 21.58
CA THR A 396 -28.17 1.09 21.77
C THR A 396 -28.50 -0.12 22.62
N ALA A 397 -28.84 0.15 23.88
CA ALA A 397 -29.41 -0.82 24.77
C ALA A 397 -30.54 -1.49 24.00
N THR A 398 -30.46 -2.80 23.85
CA THR A 398 -31.62 -3.62 23.49
C THR A 398 -32.69 -3.30 24.53
N THR A 399 -33.61 -2.39 24.19
CA THR A 399 -34.81 -2.09 24.94
C THR A 399 -35.70 -3.33 24.86
N GLY A 400 -35.48 -4.25 25.80
CA GLY A 400 -36.14 -5.55 25.77
C GLY A 400 -35.75 -6.48 26.92
N SER A 401 -35.49 -5.95 28.12
CA SER A 401 -35.76 -6.70 29.35
C SER A 401 -35.85 -5.72 30.52
N ASP A 402 -37.07 -5.42 30.95
CA ASP A 402 -37.33 -4.95 32.30
C ASP A 402 -36.78 -5.98 33.28
N MET A 403 -35.61 -5.70 33.82
CA MET A 403 -35.15 -6.30 35.07
C MET A 403 -34.69 -5.15 35.97
N PRO A 404 -35.29 -4.97 37.15
CA PRO A 404 -34.94 -3.89 38.04
C PRO A 404 -33.48 -4.05 38.48
N ARG A 405 -32.69 -2.98 38.24
CA ARG A 405 -31.32 -2.87 38.73
C ARG A 405 -31.32 -3.02 40.25
N ARG A 406 -30.62 -4.04 40.73
CA ARG A 406 -30.29 -4.22 42.15
C ARG A 406 -29.36 -3.07 42.58
N PRO A 407 -29.70 -2.28 43.61
CA PRO A 407 -28.82 -1.22 44.07
C PRO A 407 -27.54 -1.84 44.66
N SER A 408 -26.40 -1.37 44.19
CA SER A 408 -25.09 -1.69 44.75
C SER A 408 -24.99 -1.13 46.16
N ARG A 409 -24.70 -1.99 47.14
CA ARG A 409 -24.31 -1.57 48.50
C ARG A 409 -23.06 -0.69 48.39
N ALA A 410 -23.22 0.59 48.71
CA ALA A 410 -22.11 1.47 49.01
C ALA A 410 -21.42 0.98 50.29
N ASN A 411 -20.11 0.82 50.24
CA ASN A 411 -19.27 0.76 51.42
C ASN A 411 -19.22 2.17 52.01
N THR A 412 -20.04 2.43 53.03
CA THR A 412 -19.77 3.49 54.00
C THR A 412 -18.64 3.03 54.90
N VAL A 413 -17.48 3.67 54.74
CA VAL A 413 -16.40 3.66 55.72
C VAL A 413 -16.71 4.79 56.68
N ASP A 414 -17.08 4.45 57.92
CA ASP A 414 -17.20 5.39 59.03
C ASP A 414 -15.80 5.89 59.45
N LEU A 415 -15.67 7.21 59.50
CA LEU A 415 -14.68 7.98 60.26
C LEU A 415 -15.50 9.10 60.92
N ALA A 416 -15.97 8.95 62.16
CA ALA A 416 -15.29 9.08 63.46
C ALA A 416 -15.67 10.43 64.12
N GLU A 417 -16.12 10.32 65.37
CA GLU A 417 -16.54 11.35 66.37
C GLU A 417 -17.89 12.06 66.18
#